data_AF-A0A519QJ09-F1
#
_entry.id   AF-A0A519QJ09-F1
#
_cell.length_a   1.000
_cell.length_b   1.000
_cell.length_c   1.000
_cell.angle_alpha   90.00
_cell.angle_beta   90.00
_cell.angle_gamma   90.00
#
_symmetry.space_group_name_H-M   'P 1'
#
loop_
_entity.id
_entity.type
_entity.pdbx_description
1 polymer ?
#
loop_
_entity_poly.entity_id
_entity_poly.type
_entity_poly.pdbx_seq_one_letter_code
_entity_poly.pdbx_strand_id
1 'polypeptide(L)'
;MRVTLFLFLTLWTGIIKAQSYQDIHNKAILIDTHNDFLTKAMEYSISLDMDLRGKAQSDLTRFKIGGLDVQFFSVWSDGKQLNAFAFANRQIDSLDAVIGRNPDKIVKVGSVKEILQVIKLNKIAALIGLEGGHQIENSIQNLDSLYKRGTRYITLTWNNSTDWATSAFDDKRKSEFKGKGLSAFGKMVIRHMNEI
;
A
#
# COMPACT_ATOMS: atom_id res chain seq x y z
N MET A 1 26.37 40.82 66.30
CA MET A 1 25.31 40.80 65.28
C MET A 1 25.59 39.66 64.31
N ARG A 2 24.74 38.63 64.25
CA ARG A 2 24.84 37.55 63.25
C ARG A 2 24.02 37.94 62.02
N VAL A 3 24.67 38.04 60.86
CA VAL A 3 24.02 38.27 59.57
C VAL A 3 23.73 36.90 58.96
N THR A 4 22.46 36.53 58.87
CA THR A 4 22.03 35.28 58.23
C THR A 4 21.83 35.55 56.74
N LEU A 5 22.71 35.01 55.90
CA LEU A 5 22.61 35.12 54.45
C LEU A 5 21.67 34.03 53.93
N PHE A 6 20.49 34.42 53.42
CA PHE A 6 19.58 33.48 52.74
C PHE A 6 20.00 33.33 51.27
N LEU A 7 20.55 32.17 50.91
CA LEU A 7 20.70 31.77 49.51
C LEU A 7 19.33 31.33 48.98
N PHE A 8 18.74 32.10 48.07
CA PHE A 8 17.62 31.65 47.27
C PHE A 8 18.14 30.76 46.13
N LEU A 9 17.99 29.44 46.26
CA LEU A 9 18.12 28.53 45.12
C LEU A 9 16.86 28.64 44.26
N THR A 10 16.97 29.29 43.11
CA THR A 10 15.94 29.22 42.08
C THR A 10 16.05 27.87 41.36
N LEU A 11 15.18 26.93 41.72
CA LEU A 11 14.99 25.67 40.98
C LEU A 11 14.39 26.01 39.61
N TRP A 12 15.23 26.03 38.58
CA TRP A 12 14.79 26.18 37.20
C TRP A 12 14.27 24.82 36.71
N THR A 13 12.98 24.57 36.89
CA THR A 13 12.31 23.41 36.31
C THR A 13 12.05 23.68 34.83
N GLY A 14 13.00 23.28 33.98
CA GLY A 14 12.77 23.25 32.54
C GLY A 14 11.64 22.27 32.22
N ILE A 15 10.51 22.77 31.72
CA ILE A 15 9.44 21.92 31.20
C ILE A 15 9.97 21.31 29.90
N ILE A 16 10.39 20.05 29.95
CA ILE A 16 10.71 19.28 28.75
C ILE A 16 9.39 18.98 28.04
N LYS A 17 9.08 19.73 26.98
CA LYS A 17 7.94 19.39 26.11
C LYS A 17 8.38 18.29 25.15
N ALA A 18 7.69 17.15 25.19
CA ALA A 18 7.81 16.16 24.13
C ALA A 18 7.41 16.78 22.79
N GLN A 19 8.04 16.34 21.69
CA GLN A 19 7.66 16.78 20.36
C GLN A 19 6.18 16.47 20.11
N SER A 20 5.45 17.41 19.51
CA SER A 20 4.06 17.18 19.12
C SER A 20 4.01 16.06 18.08
N TYR A 21 3.03 15.15 18.21
CA TYR A 21 2.85 14.09 17.22
C TYR A 21 2.56 14.66 15.83
N GLN A 22 1.89 15.82 15.75
CA GLN A 22 1.67 16.54 14.51
C GLN A 22 2.97 17.04 13.89
N ASP A 23 3.91 17.53 14.70
CA ASP A 23 5.23 17.95 14.20
C ASP A 23 6.05 16.77 13.68
N ILE A 24 5.92 15.59 14.29
CA ILE A 24 6.56 14.36 13.78
C ILE A 24 5.90 13.96 12.46
N HIS A 25 4.57 13.88 12.45
CA HIS A 25 3.77 13.50 11.30
C HIS A 25 4.04 14.39 10.08
N ASN A 26 3.98 15.71 10.26
CA ASN A 26 4.19 16.69 9.19
C ASN A 26 5.63 16.74 8.66
N LYS A 27 6.60 16.18 9.39
CA LYS A 27 8.01 16.06 8.96
C LYS A 27 8.30 14.71 8.31
N ALA A 28 7.53 13.68 8.63
CA ALA A 28 7.69 12.34 8.11
C ALA A 28 7.06 12.22 6.72
N ILE A 29 7.53 11.23 5.95
CA ILE A 29 6.79 10.75 4.77
C ILE A 29 5.87 9.64 5.27
N LEU A 30 4.56 9.86 5.25
CA LEU A 30 3.59 8.82 5.61
C LEU A 30 3.36 7.89 4.41
N ILE A 31 3.70 6.62 4.60
CA ILE A 31 3.52 5.57 3.61
C ILE A 31 2.55 4.54 4.16
N ASP A 32 1.42 4.36 3.48
CA ASP A 32 0.53 3.23 3.67
C ASP A 32 0.82 2.18 2.59
N THR A 33 1.16 0.97 3.03
CA THR A 33 1.60 -0.11 2.14
C THR A 33 0.48 -1.02 1.65
N HIS A 34 -0.77 -0.78 2.07
CA HIS A 34 -1.87 -1.66 1.69
C HIS A 34 -3.26 -1.03 1.90
N ASN A 35 -3.96 -0.72 0.82
CA ASN A 35 -5.32 -0.20 0.86
C ASN A 35 -6.22 -0.83 -0.21
N ASP A 36 -7.30 -1.47 0.25
CA ASP A 36 -8.28 -2.23 -0.57
C ASP A 36 -9.31 -1.37 -1.32
N PHE A 37 -9.04 -0.08 -1.50
CA PHE A 37 -10.00 0.83 -2.12
C PHE A 37 -10.45 0.36 -3.51
N LEU A 38 -9.58 -0.24 -4.32
CA LEU A 38 -9.90 -0.58 -5.72
C LEU A 38 -11.02 -1.64 -5.83
N THR A 39 -10.97 -2.68 -5.01
CA THR A 39 -12.05 -3.66 -4.92
C THR A 39 -13.36 -2.99 -4.50
N LYS A 40 -13.31 -2.12 -3.48
CA LYS A 40 -14.48 -1.38 -2.99
C LYS A 40 -15.07 -0.43 -4.03
N ALA A 41 -14.21 0.22 -4.82
CA ALA A 41 -14.60 1.07 -5.94
C ALA A 41 -15.44 0.29 -6.96
N MET A 42 -15.03 -0.93 -7.27
CA MET A 42 -15.77 -1.81 -8.19
C MET A 42 -17.07 -2.34 -7.57
N GLU A 43 -17.04 -2.81 -6.32
CA GLU A 43 -18.21 -3.39 -5.64
C GLU A 43 -19.35 -2.38 -5.42
N TYR A 44 -19.00 -1.16 -5.01
CA TYR A 44 -19.97 -0.15 -4.63
C TYR A 44 -20.13 0.97 -5.65
N SER A 45 -19.45 0.87 -6.80
CA SER A 45 -19.47 1.90 -7.85
C SER A 45 -19.11 3.29 -7.31
N ILE A 46 -18.09 3.35 -6.45
CA ILE A 46 -17.56 4.59 -5.84
C ILE A 46 -16.21 4.95 -6.46
N SER A 47 -15.80 6.21 -6.34
CA SER A 47 -14.53 6.69 -6.90
C SER A 47 -13.75 7.48 -5.85
N LEU A 48 -12.43 7.30 -5.83
CA LEU A 48 -11.53 7.84 -4.79
C LEU A 48 -11.56 9.37 -4.71
N ASP A 49 -11.93 10.03 -5.81
CA ASP A 49 -12.07 11.48 -5.94
C ASP A 49 -13.43 12.04 -5.49
N MET A 50 -14.31 11.22 -4.91
CA MET A 50 -15.57 11.64 -4.28
C MET A 50 -15.39 11.90 -2.76
N ASP A 51 -16.37 12.56 -2.13
CA ASP A 51 -16.46 12.54 -0.65
C ASP A 51 -17.09 11.22 -0.21
N LEU A 52 -16.30 10.38 0.46
CA LEU A 52 -16.69 9.03 0.86
C LEU A 52 -16.85 8.89 2.37
N ARG A 53 -17.01 9.99 3.10
CA ARG A 53 -17.33 9.95 4.53
C ARG A 53 -18.59 9.12 4.79
N GLY A 54 -18.46 8.17 5.72
CA GLY A 54 -19.52 7.21 6.04
C GLY A 54 -19.75 6.09 5.01
N LYS A 55 -19.02 6.08 3.88
CA LYS A 55 -19.14 5.06 2.81
C LYS A 55 -17.89 4.21 2.64
N ALA A 56 -16.71 4.83 2.75
CA ALA A 56 -15.41 4.16 2.70
C ALA A 56 -14.41 4.83 3.64
N GLN A 57 -13.29 4.16 3.89
CA GLN A 57 -12.23 4.66 4.76
C GLN A 57 -11.32 5.68 4.08
N SER A 58 -11.32 5.72 2.74
CA SER A 58 -10.38 6.50 1.95
C SER A 58 -11.08 7.32 0.88
N ASP A 59 -10.59 8.54 0.69
CA ASP A 59 -10.80 9.40 -0.48
C ASP A 59 -9.63 10.39 -0.56
N LEU A 60 -9.44 11.03 -1.72
CA LEU A 60 -8.32 11.94 -1.95
C LEU A 60 -8.29 13.12 -0.96
N THR A 61 -9.46 13.61 -0.55
CA THR A 61 -9.56 14.72 0.40
C THR A 61 -9.06 14.31 1.77
N ARG A 62 -9.50 13.15 2.28
CA ARG A 62 -9.07 12.63 3.58
C ARG A 62 -7.63 12.13 3.59
N PHE A 63 -7.12 11.63 2.46
CA PHE A 63 -5.68 11.39 2.32
C PHE A 63 -4.88 12.67 2.52
N LYS A 64 -5.34 13.79 1.94
CA LYS A 64 -4.65 15.07 2.14
C LYS A 64 -4.75 15.59 3.57
N ILE A 65 -5.94 15.54 4.18
CA ILE A 65 -6.15 15.95 5.57
C ILE A 65 -5.33 15.09 6.54
N GLY A 66 -5.25 13.78 6.27
CA GLY A 66 -4.46 12.83 7.05
C GLY A 66 -2.95 12.92 6.82
N GLY A 67 -2.48 13.74 5.88
CA GLY A 67 -1.07 13.87 5.54
C GLY A 67 -0.47 12.60 4.95
N LEU A 68 -1.25 11.83 4.17
CA LEU A 68 -0.74 10.67 3.44
C LEU A 68 0.06 11.12 2.22
N ASP A 69 1.30 10.63 2.10
CA ASP A 69 2.19 10.96 1.00
C ASP A 69 2.24 9.86 -0.05
N VAL A 70 2.26 8.60 0.39
CA VAL A 70 2.42 7.43 -0.48
C VAL A 70 1.38 6.38 -0.13
N GLN A 71 0.66 5.90 -1.15
CA GLN A 71 -0.30 4.81 -1.01
C GLN A 71 0.02 3.69 -1.99
N PHE A 72 0.16 2.48 -1.48
CA PHE A 72 0.03 1.28 -2.29
C PHE A 72 -1.43 0.85 -2.35
N PHE A 73 -2.01 0.89 -3.54
CA PHE A 73 -3.36 0.39 -3.79
C PHE A 73 -3.29 -1.12 -4.02
N SER A 74 -4.05 -1.87 -3.22
CA SER A 74 -4.19 -3.31 -3.36
C SER A 74 -5.06 -3.60 -4.58
N VAL A 75 -4.51 -4.39 -5.50
CA VAL A 75 -5.23 -5.05 -6.58
C VAL A 75 -5.49 -6.46 -6.09
N TRP A 76 -6.74 -6.74 -5.71
CA TRP A 76 -7.12 -7.96 -5.03
C TRP A 76 -8.35 -8.60 -5.66
N SER A 77 -8.45 -9.92 -5.57
CA SER A 77 -9.71 -10.65 -5.79
C SER A 77 -9.73 -11.92 -4.96
N ASP A 78 -10.92 -12.44 -4.67
CA ASP A 78 -11.06 -13.78 -4.08
C ASP A 78 -10.37 -14.84 -4.95
N GLY A 79 -9.87 -15.91 -4.33
CA GLY A 79 -9.19 -17.01 -5.02
C GLY A 79 -10.07 -17.76 -6.04
N LYS A 80 -11.39 -17.60 -5.99
CA LYS A 80 -12.35 -18.15 -6.96
C LYS A 80 -12.70 -17.19 -8.09
N GLN A 81 -12.09 -16.00 -8.14
CA GLN A 81 -12.33 -15.03 -9.19
C GLN A 81 -12.02 -15.63 -10.57
N LEU A 82 -13.02 -15.67 -11.44
CA LEU A 82 -12.83 -16.05 -12.83
C LEU A 82 -12.10 -14.94 -13.59
N ASN A 83 -11.17 -15.30 -14.47
CA ASN A 83 -10.35 -14.36 -15.23
C ASN A 83 -9.66 -13.33 -14.32
N ALA A 84 -8.97 -13.81 -13.28
CA ALA A 84 -8.34 -13.00 -12.24
C ALA A 84 -7.37 -11.96 -12.84
N PHE A 85 -6.64 -12.33 -13.91
CA PHE A 85 -5.77 -11.40 -14.61
C PHE A 85 -6.53 -10.22 -15.24
N ALA A 86 -7.67 -10.49 -15.89
CA ALA A 86 -8.51 -9.45 -16.47
C ALA A 86 -9.15 -8.58 -15.37
N PHE A 87 -9.56 -9.20 -14.26
CA PHE A 87 -10.09 -8.48 -13.10
C PHE A 87 -9.05 -7.54 -12.48
N ALA A 88 -7.81 -7.99 -12.32
CA ALA A 88 -6.69 -7.18 -11.85
C ALA A 88 -6.45 -5.96 -12.76
N ASN A 89 -6.45 -6.14 -14.08
CA ASN A 89 -6.31 -5.03 -15.02
C ASN A 89 -7.43 -3.98 -14.87
N ARG A 90 -8.68 -4.41 -14.67
CA ARG A 90 -9.80 -3.47 -14.45
C ARG A 90 -9.66 -2.63 -13.18
N GLN A 91 -9.10 -3.20 -12.11
CA GLN A 91 -8.79 -2.43 -10.91
C GLN A 91 -7.73 -1.35 -11.19
N ILE A 92 -6.68 -1.71 -11.93
CA ILE A 92 -5.65 -0.76 -12.35
C ILE A 92 -6.23 0.32 -13.28
N ASP A 93 -7.12 -0.04 -14.21
CA ASP A 93 -7.82 0.92 -15.08
C ASP A 93 -8.64 1.92 -14.25
N SER A 94 -9.30 1.47 -13.18
CA SER A 94 -10.06 2.34 -12.27
C SER A 94 -9.15 3.36 -11.57
N LEU A 95 -7.99 2.92 -11.07
CA LEU A 95 -6.99 3.81 -10.49
C LEU A 95 -6.45 4.81 -11.52
N ASP A 96 -6.07 4.32 -12.71
CA ASP A 96 -5.56 5.14 -13.81
C ASP A 96 -6.58 6.22 -14.22
N ALA A 97 -7.88 5.89 -14.22
CA ALA A 97 -8.94 6.85 -14.51
C ALA A 97 -9.04 7.95 -13.43
N VAL A 98 -8.94 7.60 -12.13
CA VAL A 98 -8.90 8.60 -11.04
C VAL A 98 -7.69 9.51 -11.19
N ILE A 99 -6.52 8.93 -11.47
CA ILE A 99 -5.26 9.68 -11.63
C ILE A 99 -5.36 10.64 -12.82
N GLY A 100 -5.90 10.19 -13.96
CA GLY A 100 -6.09 11.03 -15.14
C GLY A 100 -7.01 12.23 -14.91
N ARG A 101 -8.00 12.11 -14.02
CA ARG A 101 -8.90 13.22 -13.63
C ARG A 101 -8.32 14.15 -12.58
N ASN A 102 -7.30 13.72 -11.82
CA ASN A 102 -6.76 14.45 -10.68
C ASN A 102 -5.22 14.59 -10.76
N PRO A 103 -4.65 15.05 -11.88
CA PRO A 103 -3.19 15.09 -12.09
C PRO A 103 -2.47 16.07 -11.14
N ASP A 104 -3.19 17.01 -10.54
CA ASP A 104 -2.72 17.95 -9.52
C ASP A 104 -2.67 17.35 -8.12
N LYS A 105 -3.36 16.22 -7.86
CA LYS A 105 -3.50 15.62 -6.53
C LYS A 105 -2.76 14.29 -6.36
N ILE A 106 -2.74 13.46 -7.39
CA ILE A 106 -2.24 12.07 -7.31
C ILE A 106 -1.51 11.69 -8.58
N VAL A 107 -0.43 10.93 -8.46
CA VAL A 107 0.42 10.51 -9.59
C VAL A 107 0.85 9.06 -9.40
N LYS A 108 0.70 8.24 -10.45
CA LYS A 108 1.22 6.86 -10.46
C LYS A 108 2.74 6.89 -10.57
N VAL A 109 3.43 6.17 -9.69
CA VAL A 109 4.90 6.11 -9.65
C VAL A 109 5.38 4.67 -9.53
N GLY A 110 6.63 4.44 -9.92
CA GLY A 110 7.26 3.12 -9.92
C GLY A 110 8.65 3.08 -9.29
N SER A 111 9.15 4.18 -8.73
CA SER A 111 10.48 4.27 -8.14
C SER A 111 10.55 5.25 -6.96
N VAL A 112 11.54 5.05 -6.09
CA VAL A 112 11.83 5.98 -4.97
C VAL A 112 12.09 7.40 -5.48
N LYS A 113 12.78 7.54 -6.62
CA LYS A 113 13.05 8.85 -7.22
C LYS A 113 11.76 9.58 -7.58
N GLU A 114 10.83 8.89 -8.24
CA GLU A 114 9.54 9.47 -8.60
C GLU A 114 8.69 9.78 -7.36
N ILE A 115 8.67 8.89 -6.36
CA ILE A 115 8.01 9.14 -5.07
C ILE A 115 8.49 10.47 -4.48
N LEU A 116 9.80 10.66 -4.34
CA LEU A 116 10.37 11.88 -3.77
C LEU A 116 10.09 13.13 -4.62
N GLN A 117 9.96 12.99 -5.95
CA GLN A 117 9.57 14.10 -6.83
C GLN A 117 8.10 14.48 -6.63
N VAL A 118 7.21 13.50 -6.56
CA VAL A 118 5.75 13.71 -6.40
C VAL A 118 5.43 14.33 -5.04
N ILE A 119 6.08 13.85 -3.97
CA ILE A 119 5.93 14.41 -2.62
C ILE A 119 6.37 15.88 -2.57
N LYS A 120 7.49 16.24 -3.21
CA LYS A 120 7.93 17.64 -3.32
C LYS A 120 6.92 18.55 -4.01
N LEU A 121 6.09 17.99 -4.89
CA LEU A 121 4.98 18.68 -5.55
C LEU A 121 3.69 18.68 -4.71
N ASN A 122 3.75 18.21 -3.46
CA ASN A 122 2.64 18.13 -2.51
C ASN A 122 1.48 17.22 -2.98
N LYS A 123 1.80 16.24 -3.83
CA LYS A 123 0.88 15.25 -4.42
C LYS A 123 1.04 13.89 -3.76
N ILE A 124 0.00 13.07 -3.87
CA ILE A 124 0.02 11.67 -3.42
C ILE A 124 0.73 10.81 -4.47
N ALA A 125 1.72 10.04 -4.04
CA ALA A 125 2.38 9.02 -4.83
C ALA A 125 1.57 7.71 -4.76
N ALA A 126 0.98 7.30 -5.89
CA ALA A 126 0.23 6.06 -6.00
C ALA A 126 1.12 4.94 -6.55
N LEU A 127 1.22 3.84 -5.81
CA LEU A 127 1.83 2.59 -6.25
C LEU A 127 0.77 1.49 -6.30
N ILE A 128 1.07 0.44 -7.05
CA ILE A 128 0.18 -0.70 -7.23
C ILE A 128 0.84 -1.94 -6.61
N GLY A 129 0.06 -2.69 -5.84
CA GLY A 129 0.47 -3.98 -5.31
C GLY A 129 -0.55 -5.06 -5.64
N LEU A 130 -0.09 -6.21 -6.13
CA LEU A 130 -0.97 -7.36 -6.35
C LEU A 130 -1.12 -8.11 -5.03
N GLU A 131 -2.34 -8.32 -4.55
CA GLU A 131 -2.60 -9.16 -3.38
C GLU A 131 -3.13 -10.52 -3.82
N GLY A 132 -2.23 -11.49 -3.89
CA GLY A 132 -2.52 -12.86 -4.30
C GLY A 132 -1.91 -13.19 -5.66
N GLY A 133 -1.12 -14.27 -5.68
CA GLY A 133 -0.45 -14.77 -6.88
C GLY A 133 -1.37 -15.39 -7.93
N HIS A 134 -2.63 -15.66 -7.62
CA HIS A 134 -3.58 -16.18 -8.60
C HIS A 134 -3.89 -15.18 -9.72
N GLN A 135 -3.66 -13.88 -9.48
CA GLN A 135 -3.89 -12.83 -10.48
C GLN A 135 -2.93 -12.88 -11.67
N ILE A 136 -1.79 -13.58 -11.56
CA ILE A 136 -0.91 -13.82 -12.71
C ILE A 136 -1.27 -15.08 -13.50
N GLU A 137 -2.24 -15.87 -13.03
CA GLU A 137 -2.74 -17.08 -13.72
C GLU A 137 -1.60 -18.04 -14.14
N ASN A 138 -0.65 -18.28 -13.25
CA ASN A 138 0.52 -19.13 -13.49
C ASN A 138 1.37 -18.72 -14.72
N SER A 139 1.42 -17.43 -15.04
CA SER A 139 2.10 -16.90 -16.23
C SER A 139 3.09 -15.79 -15.89
N ILE A 140 4.36 -15.98 -16.28
CA ILE A 140 5.40 -14.94 -16.18
C ILE A 140 5.09 -13.77 -17.11
N GLN A 141 4.48 -14.02 -18.27
CA GLN A 141 4.08 -12.98 -19.20
C GLN A 141 2.99 -12.07 -18.61
N ASN A 142 2.07 -12.64 -17.83
CA ASN A 142 1.06 -11.86 -17.10
C ASN A 142 1.70 -11.04 -15.98
N LEU A 143 2.68 -11.60 -15.26
CA LEU A 143 3.48 -10.86 -14.28
C LEU A 143 4.18 -9.66 -14.94
N ASP A 144 4.86 -9.85 -16.07
CA ASP A 144 5.51 -8.79 -16.83
C ASP A 144 4.52 -7.71 -17.30
N SER A 145 3.35 -8.13 -17.76
CA SER A 145 2.29 -7.21 -18.18
C SER A 145 1.83 -6.33 -17.01
N LEU A 146 1.60 -6.92 -15.82
CA LEU A 146 1.19 -6.17 -14.63
C LEU A 146 2.33 -5.27 -14.10
N TYR A 147 3.58 -5.72 -14.15
CA TYR A 147 4.74 -4.89 -13.82
C TYR A 147 4.83 -3.65 -14.71
N LYS A 148 4.63 -3.82 -16.03
CA LYS A 148 4.56 -2.70 -17.01
C LYS A 148 3.38 -1.77 -16.75
N ARG A 149 2.26 -2.28 -16.21
CA ARG A 149 1.11 -1.46 -15.77
C ARG A 149 1.39 -0.65 -14.50
N GLY A 150 2.46 -0.93 -13.78
CA GLY A 150 2.92 -0.18 -12.61
C GLY A 150 2.94 -0.97 -11.30
N THR A 151 2.67 -2.28 -11.31
CA THR A 151 2.80 -3.13 -10.12
C THR A 151 4.23 -3.08 -9.57
N ARG A 152 4.38 -2.92 -8.24
CA ARG A 152 5.68 -2.86 -7.55
C ARG A 152 5.82 -3.81 -6.37
N TYR A 153 4.76 -4.48 -5.96
CA TYR A 153 4.87 -5.68 -5.13
C TYR A 153 3.84 -6.73 -5.54
N ILE A 154 4.09 -7.97 -5.13
CA ILE A 154 3.09 -9.04 -5.12
C ILE A 154 3.10 -9.73 -3.76
N THR A 155 1.93 -9.83 -3.13
CA THR A 155 1.67 -10.78 -2.06
C THR A 155 1.50 -12.15 -2.72
N LEU A 156 2.46 -13.06 -2.52
CA LEU A 156 2.52 -14.35 -3.25
C LEU A 156 1.23 -15.16 -3.12
N THR A 157 0.58 -15.09 -1.96
CA THR A 157 -0.70 -15.73 -1.67
C THR A 157 -1.58 -14.77 -0.88
N TRP A 158 -2.89 -14.81 -1.14
CA TRP A 158 -3.87 -14.33 -0.15
C TRP A 158 -4.16 -15.47 0.84
N ASN A 159 -5.41 -15.66 1.26
CA ASN A 159 -5.83 -16.80 2.06
C ASN A 159 -5.92 -18.10 1.24
N ASN A 160 -5.99 -18.03 -0.09
CA ASN A 160 -5.88 -19.19 -0.95
C ASN A 160 -4.42 -19.43 -1.38
N SER A 161 -4.02 -20.70 -1.38
CA SER A 161 -2.82 -21.14 -2.09
C SER A 161 -3.00 -21.00 -3.60
N THR A 162 -1.89 -20.92 -4.30
CA THR A 162 -1.82 -21.10 -5.75
C THR A 162 -1.17 -22.44 -6.07
N ASP A 163 -1.08 -22.81 -7.35
CA ASP A 163 -0.31 -23.99 -7.77
C ASP A 163 1.21 -23.86 -7.51
N TRP A 164 1.66 -22.66 -7.09
CA TRP A 164 3.08 -22.34 -6.97
C TRP A 164 3.53 -21.73 -5.65
N ALA A 165 2.59 -21.36 -4.78
CA ALA A 165 2.87 -20.89 -3.43
C ALA A 165 1.75 -21.33 -2.46
N THR A 166 2.14 -21.87 -1.31
CA THR A 166 1.21 -22.25 -0.23
C THR A 166 0.86 -21.05 0.65
N SER A 167 -0.43 -20.80 0.89
CA SER A 167 -0.87 -19.75 1.83
C SER A 167 -0.78 -20.19 3.28
N ALA A 168 -0.60 -19.25 4.19
CA ALA A 168 -0.61 -19.53 5.63
C ALA A 168 -1.96 -20.08 6.13
N PHE A 169 -3.07 -19.71 5.46
CA PHE A 169 -4.41 -20.14 5.83
C PHE A 169 -4.67 -21.61 5.45
N ASP A 170 -4.26 -22.01 4.24
CA ASP A 170 -4.41 -23.39 3.76
C ASP A 170 -3.40 -24.32 4.42
N ASP A 171 -2.18 -23.85 4.69
CA ASP A 171 -1.13 -24.65 5.35
C ASP A 171 -1.57 -25.22 6.71
N LYS A 172 -2.41 -24.46 7.43
CA LYS A 172 -2.95 -24.86 8.74
C LYS A 172 -4.18 -25.76 8.66
N ARG A 173 -4.88 -25.80 7.52
CA ARG A 173 -6.23 -26.37 7.42
C ARG A 173 -6.38 -27.50 6.42
N LYS A 174 -5.49 -27.62 5.46
CA LYS A 174 -5.60 -28.60 4.37
C LYS A 174 -4.38 -29.51 4.38
N SER A 175 -4.55 -30.71 4.95
CA SER A 175 -3.52 -31.75 5.01
C SER A 175 -3.12 -32.30 3.63
N GLU A 176 -3.88 -31.98 2.59
CA GLU A 176 -3.70 -32.42 1.21
C GLU A 176 -2.68 -31.61 0.40
N PHE A 177 -2.25 -30.43 0.88
CA PHE A 177 -1.16 -29.68 0.23
C PHE A 177 0.19 -30.37 0.48
N LYS A 178 0.52 -31.34 -0.37
CA LYS A 178 1.84 -31.99 -0.41
C LYS A 178 2.86 -31.02 -1.03
N GLY A 179 3.87 -30.60 -0.26
CA GLY A 179 4.94 -29.71 -0.73
C GLY A 179 4.71 -28.24 -0.38
N LYS A 180 4.81 -27.94 0.92
CA LYS A 180 4.66 -26.57 1.48
C LYS A 180 5.72 -25.61 0.91
N GLY A 181 5.32 -24.36 0.73
CA GLY A 181 6.21 -23.29 0.30
C GLY A 181 6.11 -23.03 -1.20
N LEU A 182 7.25 -22.90 -1.88
CA LEU A 182 7.31 -22.60 -3.31
C LEU A 182 7.54 -23.87 -4.15
N SER A 183 6.74 -24.03 -5.19
CA SER A 183 6.99 -25.04 -6.23
C SER A 183 8.22 -24.66 -7.07
N ALA A 184 8.62 -25.53 -8.01
CA ALA A 184 9.67 -25.18 -8.98
C ALA A 184 9.31 -23.92 -9.78
N PHE A 185 8.05 -23.82 -10.23
CA PHE A 185 7.54 -22.63 -10.90
C PHE A 185 7.53 -21.41 -9.96
N GLY A 186 7.10 -21.58 -8.70
CA GLY A 186 7.12 -20.48 -7.72
C GLY A 186 8.53 -19.92 -7.49
N LYS A 187 9.54 -20.78 -7.45
CA LYS A 187 10.95 -20.34 -7.38
C LYS A 187 11.38 -19.57 -8.63
N MET A 188 10.90 -19.95 -9.81
CA MET A 188 11.14 -19.19 -11.06
C MET A 188 10.48 -17.81 -11.01
N VAL A 189 9.22 -17.73 -10.54
CA VAL A 189 8.51 -16.46 -10.35
C VAL A 189 9.32 -15.52 -9.45
N ILE A 190 9.82 -15.99 -8.30
CA ILE A 190 10.64 -15.17 -7.40
C ILE A 190 11.94 -14.71 -8.06
N ARG A 191 12.63 -15.58 -8.80
CA ARG A 191 13.86 -15.20 -9.51
C ARG A 191 13.58 -14.11 -10.53
N HIS A 192 12.55 -14.29 -11.34
CA HIS A 192 12.12 -13.31 -12.34
C HIS A 192 11.76 -11.97 -11.70
N MET A 193 11.02 -11.97 -10.59
CA MET A 193 10.71 -10.75 -9.84
C MET A 193 11.95 -10.01 -9.31
N ASN A 194 13.02 -10.73 -8.97
CA ASN A 194 14.27 -10.11 -8.52
C ASN A 194 15.10 -9.53 -9.68
N GLU A 195 14.80 -9.91 -10.92
CA GLU A 195 15.49 -9.43 -12.13
C GLU A 195 14.85 -8.16 -12.71
N ILE A 196 13.57 -7.90 -12.44
CA ILE A 196 12.77 -6.80 -13.02
C ILE A 196 12.62 -5.58 -12.11
#